data_AF-A0A2J6X0C6-F1
#
_entry.id   AF-A0A2J6X0C6-F1
#
_cell.length_a   1.000
_cell.length_b   1.000
_cell.length_c   1.000
_cell.angle_alpha   90.00
_cell.angle_beta   90.00
_cell.angle_gamma   90.00
#
_symmetry.space_group_name_H-M   'P 1'
#
loop_
_entity.id
_entity.type
_entity.pdbx_description
1 polymer ?
#
loop_
_entity_poly.entity_id
_entity_poly.type
_entity_poly.pdbx_seq_one_letter_code
_entity_poly.pdbx_strand_id
1 'polypeptide(L)'
;MDQLTTEEAFQSGLRLFNEGEYWYAHERWEICWRAAQGMDAEFYQALIQTAAALVKWRQGNLRGLQLNWVKARRRLVHLPPVYRGLDLTALTTTMEHLLANPGGASVPVIHREA
;
A
#
# COMPACT_ATOMS: atom_id res chain seq x y z
N MET A 1 -23.71 14.63 -0.11
CA MET A 1 -22.66 13.65 -0.44
C MET A 1 -22.05 13.24 0.87
N ASP A 2 -22.33 12.02 1.33
CA ASP A 2 -21.70 11.51 2.55
C ASP A 2 -20.20 11.38 2.33
N GLN A 3 -19.46 12.08 3.17
CA GLN A 3 -18.01 12.02 3.19
C GLN A 3 -17.60 10.76 3.95
N LEU A 4 -16.80 9.89 3.34
CA LEU A 4 -16.29 8.69 3.99
C LEU A 4 -15.55 9.05 5.29
N THR A 5 -15.84 8.31 6.36
CA THR A 5 -15.00 8.33 7.57
C THR A 5 -13.62 7.76 7.26
N THR A 6 -12.64 8.05 8.12
CA THR A 6 -11.27 7.51 7.98
C THR A 6 -11.24 5.98 8.06
N GLU A 7 -12.11 5.37 8.85
CA GLU A 7 -12.22 3.92 8.97
C GLU A 7 -12.84 3.30 7.70
N GLU A 8 -13.94 3.85 7.18
CA GLU A 8 -14.54 3.36 5.93
C GLU A 8 -13.56 3.50 4.75
N ALA A 9 -12.83 4.61 4.70
CA ALA A 9 -11.79 4.82 3.71
C ALA A 9 -10.66 3.78 3.84
N PHE A 10 -10.20 3.48 5.06
CA PHE A 10 -9.19 2.45 5.30
C PHE A 10 -9.66 1.07 4.83
N GLN A 11 -10.84 0.65 5.25
CA GLN A 11 -11.45 -0.63 4.88
C GLN A 11 -11.69 -0.74 3.37
N SER A 12 -12.18 0.33 2.74
CA SER A 12 -12.38 0.37 1.29
C SER A 12 -11.06 0.29 0.54
N GLY A 13 -10.02 1.00 1.00
CA GLY A 13 -8.71 0.97 0.37
C GLY A 13 -8.08 -0.42 0.39
N LEU A 14 -8.26 -1.17 1.48
CA LEU A 14 -7.80 -2.55 1.58
C LEU A 14 -8.48 -3.48 0.57
N ARG A 15 -9.81 -3.40 0.44
CA ARG A 15 -10.55 -4.21 -0.55
C ARG A 15 -10.08 -3.88 -1.97
N LEU A 16 -10.05 -2.59 -2.31
CA LEU A 16 -9.61 -2.11 -3.63
C LEU A 16 -8.18 -2.55 -3.94
N PHE A 17 -7.26 -2.46 -2.98
CA PHE A 17 -5.88 -2.90 -3.18
C PHE A 17 -5.81 -4.39 -3.53
N ASN A 18 -6.54 -5.23 -2.79
CA ASN A 18 -6.55 -6.67 -3.00
C ASN A 18 -7.27 -7.09 -4.30
N GLU A 19 -8.19 -6.27 -4.79
CA GLU A 19 -8.82 -6.39 -6.12
C GLU A 19 -7.91 -5.86 -7.25
N GLY A 20 -6.78 -5.25 -6.89
CA GLY A 20 -5.83 -4.66 -7.82
C GLY A 20 -6.20 -3.25 -8.29
N GLU A 21 -7.25 -2.65 -7.74
CA GLU A 21 -7.69 -1.27 -7.98
C GLU A 21 -6.79 -0.26 -7.25
N TYR A 22 -5.48 -0.33 -7.51
CA TYR A 22 -4.44 0.37 -6.74
C TYR A 22 -4.59 1.88 -6.74
N TRP A 23 -5.02 2.48 -7.84
CA TRP A 23 -5.26 3.93 -7.89
C TRP A 23 -6.39 4.34 -6.96
N TYR A 24 -7.50 3.59 -6.93
CA TYR A 24 -8.62 3.87 -6.04
C TYR A 24 -8.25 3.58 -4.58
N ALA A 25 -7.46 2.54 -4.31
CA ALA A 25 -6.92 2.28 -2.98
C ALA A 25 -6.06 3.44 -2.47
N HIS A 26 -5.18 3.97 -3.33
CA HIS A 26 -4.38 5.17 -3.05
C HIS A 26 -5.26 6.36 -2.64
N GLU A 27 -6.29 6.68 -3.42
CA GLU A 27 -7.20 7.78 -3.09
C GLU A 27 -7.91 7.60 -1.75
N ARG A 28 -8.34 6.37 -1.45
CA ARG A 28 -9.00 6.08 -0.16
C ARG A 28 -8.03 6.31 1.00
N TRP A 29 -6.79 5.85 0.90
CA TRP A 29 -5.81 6.05 1.96
C TRP A 29 -5.32 7.50 2.07
N GLU A 30 -5.42 8.34 1.03
CA GLU A 30 -5.17 9.77 1.18
C GLU A 30 -6.11 10.44 2.18
N ILE A 31 -7.37 10.00 2.26
CA ILE A 31 -8.34 10.49 3.25
C ILE A 31 -7.84 10.19 4.66
N CYS A 32 -7.38 8.95 4.89
CA CYS A 32 -6.83 8.53 6.16
C CYS A 32 -5.54 9.30 6.51
N TRP A 33 -4.63 9.46 5.53
CA TRP A 33 -3.35 10.14 5.71
C TRP A 33 -3.51 11.61 6.12
N ARG A 34 -4.46 12.34 5.50
CA ARG A 34 -4.71 13.76 5.82
C ARG A 34 -5.14 14.00 7.27
N ALA A 35 -5.76 12.99 7.90
CA ALA A 35 -6.18 13.05 9.31
C ALA A 35 -5.16 12.43 10.27
N ALA A 36 -4.10 11.80 9.77
CA ALA A 36 -3.16 11.03 10.56
C ALA A 36 -1.94 11.85 11.02
N GLN A 37 -1.32 11.41 12.12
CA GLN A 37 -0.09 11.97 12.66
C GLN A 37 0.83 10.85 13.15
N GLY A 38 2.12 11.14 13.34
CA GLY A 38 3.09 10.18 13.84
C GLY A 38 3.14 8.89 13.00
N MET A 39 3.14 7.74 13.68
CA MET A 39 3.23 6.43 13.03
C MET A 39 2.08 6.15 12.04
N ASP A 40 0.88 6.68 12.30
CA ASP A 40 -0.25 6.50 11.39
C ASP A 40 -0.04 7.22 10.06
N ALA A 41 0.57 8.41 10.10
CA ALA A 41 0.89 9.14 8.88
C ALA A 41 1.94 8.39 8.04
N GLU A 42 2.98 7.84 8.69
CA GLU A 42 3.99 7.00 8.03
C GLU A 42 3.38 5.73 7.44
N PHE A 43 2.49 5.08 8.19
CA PHE A 43 1.76 3.89 7.74
C PHE A 43 0.92 4.16 6.49
N TYR A 44 0.03 5.16 6.52
CA TYR A 44 -0.80 5.44 5.36
C TYR A 44 0.04 5.91 4.16
N GLN A 45 1.08 6.71 4.40
CA GLN A 45 1.96 7.13 3.30
C GLN A 45 2.74 5.96 2.70
N ALA A 46 3.12 4.96 3.50
CA ALA A 46 3.69 3.72 3.00
C ALA A 46 2.70 2.96 2.10
N LEU A 47 1.45 2.78 2.53
CA LEU A 47 0.42 2.11 1.75
C LEU A 47 0.11 2.84 0.43
N ILE A 48 -0.03 4.17 0.48
CA ILE A 48 -0.22 5.05 -0.68
C ILE A 48 0.93 4.87 -1.69
N GLN A 49 2.18 4.86 -1.22
CA GLN A 49 3.34 4.71 -2.09
C GLN A 49 3.47 3.29 -2.65
N THR A 50 3.10 2.26 -1.89
CA THR A 50 3.00 0.88 -2.38
C THR A 50 1.96 0.79 -3.50
N ALA A 51 0.76 1.36 -3.31
CA ALA A 51 -0.27 1.40 -4.33
C ALA A 51 0.20 2.18 -5.58
N ALA A 52 0.84 3.34 -5.41
CA ALA A 52 1.42 4.09 -6.52
C ALA A 52 2.50 3.30 -7.29
N ALA A 53 3.31 2.51 -6.58
CA ALA A 53 4.30 1.62 -7.18
C ALA A 53 3.62 0.57 -8.08
N LEU A 54 2.52 -0.01 -7.62
CA LEU A 54 1.75 -1.01 -8.37
C LEU A 54 0.95 -0.41 -9.54
N VAL A 55 0.49 0.84 -9.44
CA VAL A 55 -0.03 1.59 -10.60
C VAL A 55 1.04 1.72 -11.68
N LYS A 56 2.29 2.06 -11.29
CA LYS A 56 3.41 2.14 -12.25
C LYS A 56 3.78 0.80 -12.85
N TRP A 57 3.73 -0.27 -12.08
CA TRP A 57 3.89 -1.62 -12.58
C TRP A 57 2.84 -1.98 -13.64
N ARG A 58 1.54 -1.73 -13.37
CA ARG A 58 0.45 -1.94 -14.35
C ARG A 58 0.62 -1.12 -15.64
N GLN A 59 1.28 0.03 -15.55
CA GLN A 59 1.61 0.89 -16.71
C GLN A 59 2.87 0.41 -17.48
N GLY A 60 3.49 -0.71 -17.10
CA GLY A 60 4.76 -1.17 -17.66
C GLY A 60 5.97 -0.32 -17.25
N ASN A 61 5.81 0.61 -16.29
CA ASN A 61 6.85 1.53 -15.87
C ASN A 61 7.61 0.96 -14.65
N LEU A 62 8.59 0.09 -14.93
CA LEU A 62 9.40 -0.57 -13.89
C LEU A 62 10.26 0.42 -13.07
N ARG A 63 10.76 1.49 -13.71
CA ARG A 63 11.45 2.56 -13.00
C ARG A 63 10.53 3.24 -11.99
N GLY A 64 9.28 3.49 -12.38
CA GLY A 64 8.25 4.07 -11.53
C GLY A 64 7.84 3.14 -10.37
N LEU A 65 7.77 1.83 -10.62
CA LEU A 65 7.59 0.81 -9.58
C LEU A 65 8.71 0.93 -8.54
N GLN A 66 9.97 0.86 -8.97
CA GLN A 66 11.13 0.89 -8.07
C GLN A 66 11.21 2.19 -7.26
N LEU A 67 11.02 3.35 -7.90
CA LEU A 67 11.13 4.64 -7.24
C LEU A 67 10.06 4.85 -6.15
N ASN A 68 8.82 4.41 -6.40
CA ASN A 68 7.77 4.50 -5.38
C ASN A 68 7.96 3.45 -4.28
N TRP A 69 8.39 2.24 -4.63
CA TRP A 69 8.67 1.21 -3.65
C TRP A 69 9.79 1.60 -2.68
N VAL A 70 10.88 2.22 -3.16
CA VAL A 70 11.95 2.71 -2.28
C VAL A 70 11.43 3.71 -1.24
N LYS A 71 10.48 4.57 -1.63
CA LYS A 71 9.86 5.52 -0.69
C LYS A 71 8.98 4.80 0.33
N ALA A 72 8.18 3.82 -0.11
CA ALA A 72 7.32 3.03 0.77
C ALA A 72 8.17 2.23 1.77
N ARG A 73 9.17 1.51 1.28
CA ARG A 73 10.07 0.66 2.08
C ARG A 73 10.80 1.44 3.17
N ARG A 74 11.24 2.67 2.89
CA ARG A 74 11.85 3.57 3.90
C ARG A 74 10.93 3.85 5.10
N ARG A 75 9.61 3.80 4.90
CA ARG A 75 8.63 3.99 5.98
C ARG A 75 8.34 2.68 6.69
N LEU A 76 8.14 1.60 5.90
CA LEU A 76 7.84 0.27 6.42
C LEU A 76 8.91 -0.24 7.40
N VAL A 77 10.20 0.04 7.15
CA VAL A 77 11.30 -0.38 8.07
C VAL A 77 11.23 0.27 9.45
N HIS A 78 10.46 1.34 9.63
CA HIS A 78 10.27 2.02 10.91
C HIS A 78 8.93 1.69 11.57
N LEU A 79 8.09 0.86 10.93
CA LEU A 79 6.82 0.41 11.48
C LEU A 79 6.97 -0.99 12.09
N PRO A 80 6.13 -1.35 13.08
CA PRO A 80 6.06 -2.71 13.59
C PRO A 80 5.69 -3.70 12.46
N PRO A 81 6.15 -4.97 12.53
CA PRO A 81 5.84 -6.00 11.53
C PRO A 81 4.35 -6.18 11.26
N VAL A 82 3.52 -5.98 12.29
CA VAL A 82 2.07 -5.87 12.17
C VAL A 82 1.63 -4.51 12.67
N TYR A 83 0.85 -3.80 11.86
CA TYR A 83 0.31 -2.49 12.24
C TYR A 83 -1.10 -2.32 11.69
N ARG A 84 -2.02 -1.78 12.50
CA ARG A 84 -3.45 -1.64 12.16
C ARG A 84 -4.08 -2.96 11.69
N GLY A 85 -3.63 -4.09 12.25
CA GLY A 85 -4.08 -5.43 11.90
C GLY A 85 -3.60 -5.95 10.54
N LEU A 86 -2.62 -5.28 9.90
CA LEU A 86 -2.04 -5.71 8.62
C LEU A 86 -0.64 -6.30 8.82
N ASP A 87 -0.38 -7.42 8.16
CA ASP A 87 0.98 -7.99 8.09
C ASP A 87 1.83 -7.22 7.08
N LEU A 88 2.65 -6.29 7.59
CA LEU A 88 3.56 -5.48 6.79
C LEU A 88 4.78 -6.25 6.32
N THR A 89 5.13 -7.35 6.99
CA THR A 89 6.23 -8.23 6.58
C THR A 89 5.85 -9.01 5.33
N ALA A 90 4.65 -9.58 5.30
CA ALA A 90 4.10 -10.25 4.12
C ALA A 90 3.96 -9.28 2.93
N LEU A 91 3.45 -8.06 3.17
CA LEU A 91 3.39 -7.02 2.13
C LEU A 91 4.78 -6.67 1.58
N THR A 92 5.77 -6.52 2.46
CA THR A 92 7.15 -6.19 2.06
C THR A 92 7.75 -7.32 1.23
N THR A 93 7.60 -8.56 1.68
CA THR A 93 8.13 -9.74 1.00
C THR A 93 7.51 -9.91 -0.39
N THR A 94 6.20 -9.77 -0.51
CA THR A 94 5.50 -9.88 -1.80
C THR A 94 5.88 -8.77 -2.77
N MET A 95 6.06 -7.53 -2.30
CA MET A 95 6.59 -6.44 -3.12
C MET A 95 8.02 -6.70 -3.57
N GLU A 96 8.90 -7.20 -2.70
CA GLU A 96 10.28 -7.53 -3.07
C GLU A 96 10.34 -8.66 -4.13
N HIS A 97 9.48 -9.67 -4.02
CA HIS A 97 9.33 -10.70 -5.05
C HIS A 97 8.85 -10.12 -6.39
N LEU A 98 7.87 -9.22 -6.38
CA LEU A 98 7.40 -8.55 -7.60
C LEU A 98 8.52 -7.72 -8.24
N LEU A 99 9.33 -7.00 -7.46
CA LEU A 99 10.46 -6.25 -8.01
C LEU A 99 11.53 -7.16 -8.63
N ALA A 100 11.77 -8.32 -8.03
CA ALA A 100 12.72 -9.30 -8.55
C ALA A 100 12.22 -9.98 -9.84
N ASN A 101 10.91 -10.17 -9.96
CA ASN A 101 10.28 -10.74 -11.15
C ASN A 101 9.01 -9.97 -11.58
N PRO A 102 9.17 -8.81 -12.25
CA PRO A 102 8.02 -7.96 -12.59
C PRO A 102 7.06 -8.56 -13.63
N GLY A 103 7.46 -9.63 -14.33
CA GLY A 103 6.59 -10.36 -15.26
C GLY A 103 5.82 -11.51 -14.62
N GLY A 104 6.01 -11.76 -13.31
CA GLY A 104 5.35 -12.84 -12.59
C GLY A 104 3.85 -12.61 -12.38
N ALA A 105 3.09 -13.70 -12.28
CA ALA A 105 1.64 -13.66 -12.06
C ALA A 105 1.23 -13.37 -10.60
N SER A 106 2.17 -13.39 -9.66
CA SER A 106 1.89 -13.15 -8.24
C SER A 106 1.87 -11.65 -7.97
N VAL A 107 0.68 -11.13 -7.67
CA VAL A 107 0.48 -9.74 -7.25
C VAL A 107 0.47 -9.64 -5.72
N PRO A 108 0.99 -8.54 -5.15
CA PRO A 108 0.91 -8.31 -3.72
C PRO A 108 -0.54 -8.25 -3.23
N VAL A 109 -0.80 -8.97 -2.13
CA VAL A 109 -2.07 -8.97 -1.40
C VAL A 109 -1.77 -8.56 0.03
N ILE A 110 -2.61 -7.70 0.59
CA ILE A 110 -2.53 -7.33 2.00
C ILE A 110 -3.33 -8.34 2.81
N HIS A 111 -2.62 -9.04 3.69
CA HIS A 111 -3.19 -9.97 4.65
C HIS A 111 -3.50 -9.27 5.96
N ARG A 112 -4.59 -9.68 6.60
CA ARG A 112 -4.86 -9.34 7.99
C ARG A 112 -4.24 -10.38 8.90
N GLU A 113 -3.68 -9.93 10.02
CA GLU A 113 -3.36 -10.85 11.10
C GLU A 113 -4.67 -11.41 11.68
N ALA A 114 -4.67 -12.71 11.99
CA ALA A 114 -5.84 -13.45 12.48
C ALA A 114 -6.16 -13.14 13.95
#